data_AF-A0A3S7KJQ4-F1
#
_entry.id   AF-A0A3S7KJQ4-F1
#
_cell.length_a   1.000
_cell.length_b   1.000
_cell.length_c   1.000
_cell.angle_alpha   90.00
_cell.angle_beta   90.00
_cell.angle_gamma   90.00
#
_symmetry.space_group_name_H-M   'P 1'
#
loop_
_entity.id
_entity.type
_entity.pdbx_description
1 polymer ?
#
loop_
_entity_poly.entity_id
_entity_poly.type
_entity_poly.pdbx_seq_one_letter_code
_entity_poly.pdbx_strand_id
1 'polypeptide(L)'
;MKWREPWLLGLQHQPRFNPFQWQVLKSALVCSGIFAVLGVVTVLTRERSASDIALSLAICVGMGPAIALLTYIFYWLSPRKIDHGPNGIVIIKGESILLLPWQAIASYGFVTVEGEGALSLRDHAGVDHRVFLSDRINRTVIERTLREHTGLAPGLPR
;
A
#
# COMPACT_ATOMS: atom_id res chain seq x y z
N MET A 1 -25.04 -13.25 -1.57
CA MET A 1 -25.04 -11.80 -1.24
C MET A 1 -24.36 -11.07 -2.37
N LYS A 2 -25.06 -10.18 -3.09
CA LYS A 2 -24.47 -9.38 -4.19
C LYS A 2 -23.55 -8.32 -3.59
N TRP A 3 -22.24 -8.48 -3.78
CA TRP A 3 -21.27 -7.41 -3.54
C TRP A 3 -21.67 -6.21 -4.41
N ARG A 4 -21.88 -5.04 -3.80
CA ARG A 4 -22.32 -3.82 -4.51
C ARG A 4 -21.17 -3.11 -5.21
N GLU A 5 -21.58 -2.24 -6.13
CA GLU A 5 -20.80 -1.64 -7.20
C GLU A 5 -19.45 -1.08 -6.76
N PRO A 6 -18.36 -1.42 -7.48
CA PRO A 6 -17.05 -0.90 -7.17
C PRO A 6 -17.04 0.61 -7.32
N TRP A 7 -16.59 1.31 -6.29
CA TRP A 7 -16.29 2.74 -6.41
C TRP A 7 -15.19 2.93 -7.45
N LEU A 8 -14.22 2.01 -7.57
CA LEU A 8 -13.27 2.00 -8.69
C LEU A 8 -12.58 0.67 -8.94
N LEU A 9 -12.29 0.43 -10.23
CA LEU A 9 -11.23 -0.43 -10.74
C LEU A 9 -10.25 0.48 -11.48
N GLY A 10 -9.05 0.72 -10.96
CA GLY A 10 -8.11 1.57 -11.68
C GLY A 10 -6.69 1.58 -11.13
N LEU A 11 -5.73 1.47 -12.03
CA LEU A 11 -4.31 1.72 -11.79
C LEU A 11 -3.99 3.23 -11.64
N GLN A 12 -4.94 4.11 -12.00
CA GLN A 12 -4.71 5.55 -12.19
C GLN A 12 -4.69 6.40 -10.91
N HIS A 13 -4.98 5.85 -9.73
CA HIS A 13 -5.12 6.61 -8.48
C HIS A 13 -4.28 5.98 -7.37
N GLN A 14 -2.97 6.00 -7.58
CA GLN A 14 -1.98 5.43 -6.68
C GLN A 14 -1.06 6.51 -6.11
N PRO A 15 -0.58 6.36 -4.87
CA PRO A 15 0.51 7.20 -4.39
C PRO A 15 1.70 7.11 -5.35
N ARG A 16 2.44 8.21 -5.50
CA ARG A 16 3.63 8.28 -6.37
C ARG A 16 4.57 7.13 -6.08
N PHE A 17 5.13 6.55 -7.13
CA PHE A 17 6.17 5.54 -7.00
C PHE A 17 7.35 6.13 -6.22
N ASN A 18 7.64 5.57 -5.04
CA ASN A 18 8.75 6.01 -4.21
C ASN A 18 9.58 4.78 -3.78
N PRO A 19 10.69 4.48 -4.47
CA PRO A 19 11.53 3.33 -4.12
C PRO A 19 12.28 3.52 -2.80
N PHE A 20 12.32 4.75 -2.27
CA PHE A 20 12.97 5.09 -0.99
C PHE A 20 11.99 5.14 0.18
N GLN A 21 10.76 4.66 0.01
CA GLN A 21 9.82 4.57 1.12
C GLN A 21 10.36 3.61 2.20
N TRP A 22 10.10 3.93 3.48
CA TRP A 22 10.61 3.18 4.63
C TRP A 22 10.33 1.67 4.55
N GLN A 23 9.16 1.29 4.04
CA GLN A 23 8.79 -0.11 3.86
C GLN A 23 9.69 -0.84 2.84
N VAL A 24 10.06 -0.18 1.74
CA VAL A 24 10.96 -0.76 0.72
C VAL A 24 12.38 -0.87 1.25
N LEU A 25 12.85 0.16 1.96
CA LEU A 25 14.16 0.13 2.62
C LEU A 25 14.25 -0.99 3.66
N LYS A 26 13.21 -1.14 4.49
CA LYS A 26 13.12 -2.23 5.47
C LYS A 26 13.15 -3.60 4.79
N SER A 27 12.36 -3.79 3.74
CA SER A 27 12.37 -5.03 2.96
C SER A 27 13.72 -5.30 2.30
N ALA A 28 14.37 -4.27 1.75
CA ALA A 28 15.70 -4.39 1.17
C ALA A 28 16.73 -4.84 2.20
N LEU A 29 16.73 -4.24 3.40
CA LEU A 29 17.62 -4.61 4.50
C LEU A 29 17.39 -6.05 4.97
N VAL A 30 16.14 -6.46 5.15
CA VAL A 30 15.80 -7.83 5.55
C VAL A 30 16.25 -8.84 4.50
N CYS A 31 15.94 -8.58 3.22
CA CYS A 31 16.36 -9.45 2.12
C CYS A 31 17.89 -9.52 2.00
N SER A 32 18.60 -8.39 2.09
CA SER A 32 20.07 -8.36 2.10
C SER A 32 20.65 -9.19 3.25
N GLY A 33 20.05 -9.11 4.44
CA GLY A 33 20.46 -9.91 5.59
C GLY A 33 20.30 -11.40 5.34
N ILE A 34 19.15 -11.82 4.80
CA ILE A 34 18.89 -13.23 4.44
C ILE A 34 19.91 -13.72 3.40
N PHE A 35 20.13 -12.96 2.33
CA PHE A 35 21.09 -13.34 1.30
C PHE A 35 22.53 -13.32 1.78
N ALA A 36 22.90 -12.42 2.70
CA ALA A 36 24.22 -12.43 3.32
C ALA A 36 24.45 -13.73 4.11
N VAL A 37 23.48 -14.17 4.91
CA VAL A 37 23.56 -15.44 5.66
C VAL A 37 23.70 -16.62 4.69
N LEU A 38 22.90 -16.67 3.62
CA LEU A 38 23.02 -17.71 2.59
C LEU A 38 24.37 -17.67 1.87
N GLY A 39 24.89 -16.46 1.60
CA GLY A 39 26.21 -16.24 1.02
C GLY A 39 27.33 -16.78 1.92
N VAL A 40 27.26 -16.54 3.22
CA VAL A 40 28.25 -17.08 4.18
C VAL A 40 28.17 -18.61 4.24
N VAL A 41 26.98 -19.20 4.32
CA VAL A 41 26.82 -20.67 4.34
C VAL A 41 27.37 -21.32 3.06
N THR A 42 27.13 -20.71 1.91
CA THR A 42 27.64 -21.22 0.62
C THR A 42 29.16 -21.08 0.49
N VAL A 43 29.75 -20.06 1.09
CA VAL A 43 31.21 -19.89 1.17
C VAL A 43 31.82 -20.93 2.12
N LEU A 44 31.21 -21.20 3.27
CA LEU A 44 31.70 -22.19 4.24
C LEU A 44 31.68 -23.64 3.72
N THR A 45 30.96 -23.90 2.63
CA THR A 45 30.78 -25.26 2.06
C THR A 45 31.65 -25.53 0.84
N ARG A 46 32.43 -24.55 0.36
CA ARG A 46 33.29 -24.71 -0.82
C ARG A 46 34.65 -24.02 -0.63
N GLU A 47 35.71 -24.69 -1.02
CA GLU A 47 37.00 -24.02 -1.22
C GLU A 47 36.91 -23.08 -2.42
N ARG A 48 37.09 -21.78 -2.18
CA ARG A 48 37.10 -20.72 -3.19
C ARG A 48 38.20 -19.71 -2.88
N SER A 49 38.68 -19.02 -3.90
CA SER A 49 39.61 -17.92 -3.72
C SER A 49 38.93 -16.75 -2.96
N ALA A 50 39.73 -15.94 -2.25
CA ALA A 50 39.20 -14.81 -1.49
C ALA A 50 38.46 -13.79 -2.37
N SER A 51 38.89 -13.61 -3.62
CA SER A 51 38.22 -12.74 -4.60
C SER A 51 36.85 -13.27 -5.01
N ASP A 52 36.71 -14.59 -5.20
CA ASP A 52 35.42 -15.21 -5.57
C ASP A 52 34.42 -15.16 -4.42
N ILE A 53 34.92 -15.25 -3.18
CA ILE A 53 34.13 -15.10 -1.95
C ILE A 53 33.60 -13.67 -1.85
N ALA A 54 34.47 -12.67 -2.00
CA ALA A 54 34.09 -11.26 -1.93
C ALA A 54 33.07 -10.89 -3.02
N LEU A 55 33.28 -11.35 -4.25
CA LEU A 55 32.34 -11.14 -5.36
C LEU A 55 31.00 -11.82 -5.10
N SER A 56 31.00 -13.08 -4.62
CA SER A 56 29.76 -13.81 -4.31
C SER A 56 28.95 -13.12 -3.21
N LEU A 57 29.61 -12.67 -2.15
CA LEU A 57 28.96 -11.94 -1.05
C LEU A 57 28.38 -10.60 -1.52
N ALA A 58 29.12 -9.86 -2.36
CA ALA A 58 28.64 -8.60 -2.93
C ALA A 58 27.38 -8.81 -3.78
N ILE A 59 27.36 -9.87 -4.61
CA ILE A 59 26.19 -10.23 -5.42
C ILE A 59 25.01 -10.61 -4.50
N CYS A 60 25.23 -11.48 -3.51
CA CYS A 60 24.19 -11.88 -2.56
C CYS A 60 23.56 -10.68 -1.85
N VAL A 61 24.38 -9.78 -1.30
CA VAL A 61 23.88 -8.57 -0.63
C VAL A 61 23.12 -7.66 -1.59
N GLY A 62 23.60 -7.52 -2.83
CA GLY A 62 22.96 -6.73 -3.90
C GLY A 62 21.63 -7.29 -4.42
N MET A 63 21.39 -8.60 -4.26
CA MET A 63 20.10 -9.22 -4.61
C MET A 63 18.96 -8.75 -3.69
N GLY A 64 19.26 -8.38 -2.44
CA GLY A 64 18.26 -7.91 -1.49
C GLY A 64 17.49 -6.67 -1.97
N PRO A 65 18.17 -5.55 -2.30
CA PRO A 65 17.54 -4.36 -2.85
C PRO A 65 16.87 -4.61 -4.20
N ALA A 66 17.47 -5.44 -5.06
CA ALA A 66 16.90 -5.77 -6.38
C ALA A 66 15.53 -6.46 -6.24
N ILE A 67 15.44 -7.47 -5.36
CA ILE A 67 14.18 -8.19 -5.10
C ILE A 67 13.17 -7.26 -4.42
N ALA A 68 13.58 -6.50 -3.41
CA ALA A 68 12.68 -5.56 -2.72
C ALA A 68 12.10 -4.52 -3.69
N LEU A 69 12.91 -4.01 -4.62
CA LEU A 69 12.46 -3.08 -5.65
C LEU A 69 11.51 -3.75 -6.65
N LEU A 70 11.83 -4.96 -7.14
CA LEU A 70 10.96 -5.72 -8.03
C LEU A 70 9.60 -6.00 -7.40
N THR A 71 9.58 -6.49 -6.16
CA THR A 71 8.33 -6.73 -5.42
C THR A 71 7.54 -5.43 -5.25
N TYR A 72 8.22 -4.32 -4.95
CA TYR A 72 7.55 -3.02 -4.85
C TYR A 72 6.98 -2.55 -6.19
N ILE A 73 7.68 -2.74 -7.30
CA ILE A 73 7.18 -2.43 -8.64
C ILE A 73 5.94 -3.26 -8.94
N PHE A 74 5.94 -4.57 -8.67
CA PHE A 74 4.76 -5.41 -8.87
C PHE A 74 3.58 -5.00 -7.99
N TYR A 75 3.83 -4.68 -6.72
CA TYR A 75 2.80 -4.17 -5.82
C TYR A 75 2.27 -2.81 -6.29
N TRP A 76 3.13 -1.93 -6.78
CA TRP A 76 2.74 -0.63 -7.30
C TRP A 76 1.97 -0.77 -8.62
N LEU A 77 2.36 -1.67 -9.52
CA LEU A 77 1.61 -1.97 -10.73
C LEU A 77 0.34 -2.81 -10.47
N SER A 78 0.11 -3.26 -9.23
CA SER A 78 -1.09 -4.03 -8.92
C SER A 78 -2.33 -3.15 -8.98
N PRO A 79 -3.44 -3.64 -9.54
CA PRO A 79 -4.69 -2.88 -9.58
C PRO A 79 -5.15 -2.60 -8.15
N ARG A 80 -5.57 -1.35 -7.91
CA ARG A 80 -6.26 -0.95 -6.69
C ARG A 80 -7.75 -0.96 -6.96
N LYS A 81 -8.50 -1.58 -6.05
CA LYS A 81 -9.96 -1.60 -6.06
C LYS A 81 -10.47 -1.02 -4.74
N ILE A 82 -11.48 -0.17 -4.83
CA ILE A 82 -12.16 0.39 -3.65
C ILE A 82 -13.63 0.05 -3.79
N ASP A 83 -14.15 -0.66 -2.80
CA ASP A 83 -15.55 -1.08 -2.69
C ASP A 83 -16.11 -0.61 -1.35
N HIS A 84 -17.43 -0.54 -1.25
CA HIS A 84 -18.13 -0.37 0.02
C HIS A 84 -18.99 -1.61 0.28
N GLY A 85 -19.02 -2.05 1.53
CA GLY A 85 -19.78 -3.19 1.99
C GLY A 85 -20.66 -2.83 3.19
N PRO A 86 -21.50 -3.77 3.66
CA PRO A 86 -22.37 -3.55 4.82
C PRO A 86 -21.57 -3.20 6.09
N ASN A 87 -20.32 -3.66 6.19
CA ASN A 87 -19.50 -3.52 7.39
C ASN A 87 -18.48 -2.38 7.31
N GLY A 88 -18.25 -1.79 6.13
CA GLY A 88 -17.22 -0.76 5.97
C GLY A 88 -16.78 -0.54 4.53
N ILE A 89 -15.72 0.25 4.37
CA ILE A 89 -15.02 0.45 3.11
C ILE A 89 -13.96 -0.63 2.96
N VAL A 90 -13.93 -1.30 1.81
CA VAL A 90 -12.96 -2.33 1.47
C VAL A 90 -12.01 -1.78 0.42
N ILE A 91 -10.72 -1.78 0.72
CA ILE A 91 -9.67 -1.37 -0.21
C ILE A 91 -8.80 -2.59 -0.48
N ILE A 92 -8.73 -2.99 -1.75
CA ILE A 92 -7.91 -4.11 -2.21
C ILE A 92 -6.79 -3.56 -3.06
N LYS A 93 -5.54 -3.95 -2.77
CA LYS A 93 -4.37 -3.62 -3.59
C LYS A 93 -3.41 -4.80 -3.63
N GLY A 94 -3.27 -5.42 -4.80
CA GLY A 94 -2.56 -6.69 -4.93
C GLY A 94 -3.16 -7.75 -4.01
N GLU A 95 -2.36 -8.30 -3.10
CA GLU A 95 -2.81 -9.25 -2.08
C GLU A 95 -3.28 -8.59 -0.77
N SER A 96 -3.09 -7.27 -0.62
CA SER A 96 -3.50 -6.55 0.58
C SER A 96 -4.99 -6.22 0.55
N ILE A 97 -5.68 -6.52 1.65
CA ILE A 97 -7.07 -6.15 1.89
C ILE A 97 -7.12 -5.32 3.16
N LEU A 98 -7.56 -4.07 3.03
CA LEU A 98 -7.84 -3.18 4.15
C LEU A 98 -9.37 -3.03 4.27
N LEU A 99 -9.91 -3.40 5.43
CA LEU A 99 -11.28 -3.10 5.81
C LEU A 99 -11.28 -1.95 6.79
N LEU A 100 -11.98 -0.87 6.44
CA LEU A 100 -12.25 0.28 7.30
C LEU A 100 -13.70 0.20 7.78
N PRO A 101 -13.95 -0.28 9.01
CA PRO A 101 -15.31 -0.41 9.52
C PRO A 101 -16.00 0.94 9.61
N TRP A 102 -17.31 1.00 9.33
CA TRP A 102 -18.07 2.26 9.44
C TRP A 102 -17.93 2.91 10.83
N GLN A 103 -17.96 2.08 11.88
CA GLN A 103 -17.84 2.49 13.28
C GLN A 103 -16.43 2.98 13.66
N ALA A 104 -15.41 2.66 12.84
CA ALA A 104 -14.05 3.11 13.10
C ALA A 104 -13.82 4.53 12.57
N ILE A 105 -14.66 5.01 11.63
CA ILE A 105 -14.50 6.31 10.98
C ILE A 105 -15.02 7.41 11.92
N ALA A 106 -14.11 8.23 12.43
CA ALA A 106 -14.42 9.34 13.31
C ALA A 106 -14.82 10.61 12.53
N SER A 107 -14.18 10.84 11.38
CA SER A 107 -14.50 11.96 10.49
C SER A 107 -14.08 11.67 9.06
N TYR A 108 -14.72 12.36 8.11
CA TYR A 108 -14.38 12.27 6.70
C TYR A 108 -14.48 13.62 6.01
N GLY A 109 -13.60 13.84 5.03
CA GLY A 109 -13.62 15.04 4.20
C GLY A 109 -12.99 14.80 2.83
N PHE A 110 -13.37 15.63 1.87
CA PHE A 110 -12.72 15.63 0.55
C PHE A 110 -11.57 16.62 0.55
N VAL A 111 -10.40 16.13 0.16
CA VAL A 111 -9.18 16.92 0.08
C VAL A 111 -8.59 16.76 -1.30
N THR A 112 -7.84 17.77 -1.75
CA THR A 112 -7.04 17.65 -2.96
C THR A 112 -5.60 17.39 -2.55
N VAL A 113 -5.05 16.25 -2.97
CA VAL A 113 -3.67 15.86 -2.68
C VAL A 113 -2.94 15.79 -4.00
N GLU A 114 -1.92 16.65 -4.16
CA GLU A 114 -1.08 16.70 -5.37
C GLU A 114 -1.85 16.91 -6.68
N GLY A 115 -3.02 17.57 -6.62
CA GLY A 115 -3.88 17.83 -7.77
C GLY A 115 -4.99 16.80 -7.99
N GLU A 116 -4.98 15.68 -7.26
CA GLU A 116 -6.01 14.63 -7.33
C GLU A 116 -7.01 14.73 -6.18
N GLY A 117 -8.28 14.44 -6.48
CA GLY A 117 -9.33 14.34 -5.47
C GLY A 117 -9.19 13.09 -4.61
N ALA A 118 -9.10 13.26 -3.30
CA ALA A 118 -9.05 12.17 -2.34
C ALA A 118 -10.11 12.33 -1.25
N LEU A 119 -10.66 11.20 -0.82
CA LEU A 119 -11.41 11.08 0.41
C LEU A 119 -10.42 10.84 1.55
N SER A 120 -10.35 11.78 2.49
CA SER A 120 -9.64 11.62 3.75
C SER A 120 -10.61 11.05 4.78
N LEU A 121 -10.22 9.94 5.40
CA LEU A 121 -10.94 9.29 6.49
C LEU A 121 -10.02 9.29 7.71
N ARG A 122 -10.48 9.83 8.83
CA ARG A 122 -9.75 9.71 10.09
C ARG A 122 -10.44 8.69 10.96
N ASP A 123 -9.68 7.72 11.45
CA ASP A 123 -10.21 6.75 12.39
C ASP A 123 -10.24 7.31 13.83
N HIS A 124 -10.91 6.61 14.74
CA HIS A 124 -10.92 6.95 16.16
C HIS A 124 -9.55 6.81 16.85
N ALA A 125 -8.59 6.11 16.24
CA ALA A 125 -7.21 6.01 16.71
C ALA A 125 -6.33 7.20 16.25
N GLY A 126 -6.89 8.13 15.46
CA GLY A 126 -6.21 9.31 14.96
C GLY A 126 -5.43 9.09 13.66
N VAL A 127 -5.52 7.92 13.04
CA VAL A 127 -4.87 7.55 11.78
C VAL A 127 -5.67 8.12 10.61
N ASP A 128 -4.97 8.84 9.74
CA ASP A 128 -5.54 9.35 8.49
C ASP A 128 -5.34 8.36 7.34
N HIS A 129 -6.44 7.90 6.77
CA HIS A 129 -6.50 7.09 5.57
C HIS A 129 -6.89 7.95 4.38
N ARG A 130 -6.02 7.98 3.37
CA ARG A 130 -6.28 8.69 2.12
C ARG A 130 -6.69 7.72 1.02
N VAL A 131 -7.91 7.92 0.53
CA VAL A 131 -8.52 7.13 -0.52
C VAL A 131 -8.65 8.02 -1.75
N PHE A 132 -7.74 7.87 -2.71
CA PHE A 132 -7.82 8.58 -3.99
C PHE A 132 -9.04 8.07 -4.77
N LEU A 133 -9.85 9.01 -5.25
CA LEU A 133 -11.09 8.73 -5.96
C LEU A 133 -10.94 9.20 -7.41
N SER A 134 -11.50 8.46 -8.36
CA SER A 134 -11.57 8.88 -9.75
C SER A 134 -12.52 10.04 -9.90
N ASP A 135 -12.16 10.96 -10.78
CA ASP A 135 -13.01 12.07 -11.22
C ASP A 135 -14.35 11.62 -11.81
N ARG A 136 -14.47 10.33 -12.20
CA ARG A 136 -15.72 9.75 -12.70
C ARG A 136 -16.74 9.46 -11.60
N ILE A 137 -16.33 9.34 -10.34
CA ILE A 137 -17.28 9.10 -9.25
C ILE A 137 -17.88 10.43 -8.80
N ASN A 138 -19.21 10.47 -8.75
CA ASN A 138 -19.91 11.59 -8.18
C ASN A 138 -19.71 11.63 -6.66
N ARG A 139 -19.06 12.68 -6.15
CA ARG A 139 -18.81 12.90 -4.71
C ARG A 139 -20.07 12.80 -3.86
N THR A 140 -21.22 13.23 -4.40
CA THR A 140 -22.50 13.17 -3.69
C THR A 140 -22.96 11.74 -3.37
N VAL A 141 -22.60 10.75 -4.20
CA VAL A 141 -22.90 9.33 -3.95
C VAL A 141 -22.09 8.80 -2.78
N ILE A 142 -20.81 9.18 -2.72
CA ILE A 142 -19.91 8.82 -1.62
C ILE A 142 -20.37 9.48 -0.32
N GLU A 143 -20.67 10.77 -0.36
CA GLU A 143 -21.21 11.51 0.79
C GLU A 143 -22.50 10.90 1.33
N ARG A 144 -23.43 10.58 0.44
CA ARG A 144 -24.69 9.94 0.80
C ARG A 144 -24.43 8.60 1.49
N THR A 145 -23.57 7.76 0.92
CA THR A 145 -23.23 6.45 1.50
C THR A 145 -22.56 6.60 2.86
N LEU A 146 -21.62 7.52 3.00
CA LEU A 146 -20.94 7.81 4.27
C LEU A 146 -21.93 8.30 5.32
N ARG A 147 -22.82 9.23 4.98
CA ARG A 147 -23.84 9.75 5.89
C ARG A 147 -24.83 8.66 6.30
N GLU A 148 -25.26 7.80 5.37
CA GLU A 148 -26.17 6.69 5.65
C GLU A 148 -25.57 5.69 6.65
N HIS A 149 -24.27 5.40 6.57
CA HIS A 149 -23.62 4.40 7.42
C HIS A 149 -22.94 4.93 8.69
N THR A 150 -22.50 6.19 8.70
CA THR A 150 -21.75 6.79 9.83
C THR A 150 -22.56 7.84 10.57
N GLY A 151 -23.60 8.41 9.95
CA GLY A 151 -24.34 9.57 10.49
C GLY A 151 -23.54 10.88 10.49
N LEU A 152 -22.30 10.87 9.96
CA LEU A 152 -21.42 12.03 9.97
C LEU A 152 -21.74 13.00 8.82
N ALA A 153 -21.43 14.28 9.05
CA ALA A 153 -21.42 15.30 8.01
C ALA A 153 -19.99 15.48 7.48
N PRO A 154 -19.80 15.90 6.21
CA PRO A 154 -18.47 16.15 5.67
C PRO A 154 -17.82 17.29 6.46
N GLY A 155 -16.61 17.03 6.95
CA GLY A 155 -15.82 17.99 7.70
C GLY A 155 -14.36 17.60 7.62
N LEU A 156 -13.46 18.59 7.44
CA LEU A 156 -12.04 18.28 7.47
C LEU A 156 -11.69 17.62 8.81
N PRO A 157 -10.95 16.49 8.81
CA PRO A 157 -10.43 15.94 10.05
C PRO A 157 -9.63 17.03 10.76
N ARG A 158 -10.11 17.47 11.93
CA ARG A 158 -9.38 18.37 12.85
C ARG A 158 -8.33 17.57 13.59
#